data_AF-A0A0M3J878-F1
#
_entry.id   AF-A0A0M3J878-F1
#
_cell.length_a   1.000
_cell.length_b   1.000
_cell.length_c   1.000
_cell.angle_alpha   90.00
_cell.angle_beta   90.00
_cell.angle_gamma   90.00
#
_symmetry.space_group_name_H-M   'P 1'
#
loop_
_entity.id
_entity.type
_entity.pdbx_description
1 polymer ?
#
loop_
_entity_poly.entity_id
_entity_poly.type
_entity_poly.pdbx_seq_one_letter_code
_entity_poly.pdbx_strand_id
1 'polypeptide(L)'
;MKDSGKIKIMKFSPDQRIASIQCEESSVDFICLSSTADDLVTTQFSQSTKMRSARIVGLEWLTNNQLLFVTNQGLELYQVNVEKKNTKLLKTYNISLYWFIYYNGSLHRLTKFEVDFGSSNAKTNLIEREVTVASM
;
A
#
# COMPACT_ATOMS: atom_id res chain seq x y z
N MET A 1 5.03 22.99 2.36
CA MET A 1 4.05 21.95 1.98
C MET A 1 3.30 22.52 0.78
N LYS A 2 3.52 21.99 -0.44
CA LYS A 2 2.67 22.35 -1.59
C LYS A 2 1.24 21.97 -1.23
N ASP A 3 0.22 22.73 -1.65
CA ASP A 3 -1.19 22.39 -1.46
C ASP A 3 -1.46 20.96 -1.94
N SER A 4 -1.27 20.01 -1.03
CA SER A 4 -1.37 18.59 -1.29
C SER A 4 -2.84 18.29 -1.17
N GLY A 5 -3.48 18.00 -2.31
CA GLY A 5 -4.91 17.71 -2.37
C GLY A 5 -5.37 16.66 -1.36
N LYS A 6 -6.69 16.44 -1.26
CA LYS A 6 -7.30 15.54 -0.28
C LYS A 6 -6.54 14.20 -0.16
N ILE A 7 -6.11 13.86 1.06
CA ILE A 7 -5.46 12.58 1.38
C ILE A 7 -6.41 11.43 1.01
N LYS A 8 -5.91 10.49 0.20
CA LYS A 8 -6.64 9.30 -0.27
C LYS A 8 -6.30 8.08 0.56
N ILE A 9 -5.02 7.85 0.82
CA ILE A 9 -4.51 6.72 1.61
C ILE A 9 -3.37 7.22 2.51
N MET A 10 -3.35 6.78 3.75
CA MET A 10 -2.22 6.98 4.66
C MET A 10 -1.97 5.70 5.45
N LYS A 11 -0.71 5.23 5.49
CA LYS A 11 -0.29 4.07 6.29
C LYS A 11 1.08 4.28 6.91
N PHE A 12 1.25 3.80 8.13
CA PHE A 12 2.55 3.74 8.79
C PHE A 12 3.27 2.43 8.46
N SER A 13 4.60 2.50 8.37
CA SER A 13 5.45 1.31 8.44
C SER A 13 5.19 0.56 9.75
N PRO A 14 5.44 -0.77 9.83
CA PRO A 14 5.17 -1.55 11.03
C PRO A 14 5.86 -1.04 12.30
N ASP A 15 7.05 -0.45 12.16
CA ASP A 15 7.80 0.19 13.26
C ASP A 15 7.38 1.65 13.54
N GLN A 16 6.39 2.16 12.80
CA GLN A 16 5.83 3.52 12.90
C GLN A 16 6.84 4.65 12.62
N ARG A 17 7.97 4.35 11.97
CA ARG A 17 9.00 5.35 11.65
C ARG A 17 8.77 6.06 10.33
N ILE A 18 7.97 5.51 9.43
CA ILE A 18 7.71 6.08 8.11
C ILE A 18 6.21 6.11 7.87
N ALA A 19 5.67 7.28 7.54
CA ALA A 19 4.31 7.41 7.01
C ALA A 19 4.38 7.46 5.48
N SER A 20 3.59 6.63 4.81
CA SER A 20 3.30 6.74 3.39
C SER A 20 1.94 7.44 3.21
N ILE A 21 1.92 8.49 2.39
CA ILE A 21 0.76 9.36 2.18
C ILE A 21 0.52 9.50 0.69
N GLN A 22 -0.67 9.12 0.25
CA GLN A 22 -1.13 9.31 -1.12
C GLN A 22 -2.12 10.47 -1.17
N CYS A 23 -1.76 11.55 -1.85
CA CYS A 23 -2.67 12.63 -2.21
C CYS A 23 -3.05 12.58 -3.70
N GLU A 24 -2.09 12.26 -4.58
CA GLU A 24 -2.28 12.12 -6.02
C GLU A 24 -2.57 10.67 -6.43
N GLU A 25 -3.08 10.44 -7.64
CA GLU A 25 -3.42 9.06 -8.08
C GLU A 25 -2.22 8.17 -8.35
N SER A 26 -1.06 8.75 -8.66
CA SER A 26 0.11 8.00 -9.14
C SER A 26 1.36 8.25 -8.32
N SER A 27 1.26 8.92 -7.17
CA SER A 27 2.43 9.22 -6.32
C SER A 27 2.12 9.05 -4.84
N VAL A 28 3.17 8.73 -4.08
CA VAL A 28 3.16 8.58 -2.62
C VAL A 28 4.29 9.40 -2.04
N ASP A 29 3.96 10.23 -1.07
CA ASP A 29 4.92 10.94 -0.24
C ASP A 29 5.29 10.08 0.97
N PHE A 30 6.57 10.10 1.32
CA PHE A 30 7.12 9.46 2.50
C PHE A 30 7.52 10.51 3.51
N ILE A 31 7.02 10.41 4.72
CA ILE A 31 7.42 11.25 5.85
C ILE A 31 8.14 10.35 6.86
N CYS A 32 9.42 10.64 7.11
CA CYS A 32 10.22 9.91 8.07
C CYS A 32 10.17 10.62 9.43
N LEU A 33 9.80 9.89 10.47
CA LEU A 33 9.65 10.39 11.84
C LEU A 33 10.94 10.15 12.64
N SER A 34 11.39 11.18 13.35
CA SER A 34 12.53 11.10 14.27
C SER A 34 12.01 10.88 15.69
N SER A 35 12.70 10.05 16.49
CA SER A 35 12.40 9.87 17.91
C SER A 35 13.15 10.86 18.82
N THR A 36 13.93 11.77 18.24
CA THR A 36 14.74 12.75 18.97
C THR A 36 13.98 14.08 19.07
N ALA A 37 13.90 14.60 20.29
CA ALA A 37 12.94 15.61 20.74
C ALA A 37 12.92 16.96 19.99
N ASP A 38 13.89 17.24 19.11
CA ASP A 38 14.05 18.56 18.49
C ASP A 38 13.48 18.67 17.06
N ASP A 39 13.14 17.55 16.40
CA ASP A 39 12.43 17.60 15.11
C ASP A 39 11.59 16.33 14.89
N LEU A 40 10.27 16.47 14.82
CA LEU A 40 9.34 15.35 14.68
C LEU A 40 9.42 14.71 13.28
N VAL A 41 9.84 15.48 12.27
CA VAL A 41 9.89 15.04 10.87
C VAL A 41 11.27 15.26 10.30
N THR A 42 12.00 14.17 10.07
CA THR A 42 13.41 14.25 9.64
C THR A 42 13.57 14.43 8.15
N THR A 43 12.65 13.92 7.32
CA THR A 43 12.83 13.87 5.87
C THR A 43 11.52 13.60 5.12
N GLN A 44 11.38 14.22 3.95
CA GLN A 44 10.30 13.98 3.01
C GLN A 44 10.84 13.71 1.59
N PHE A 45 10.29 12.70 0.91
CA PHE A 45 10.51 12.45 -0.51
C PHE A 45 9.30 11.74 -1.11
N SER A 46 9.19 11.73 -2.44
CA SER A 46 8.03 11.19 -3.16
C SER A 46 8.45 10.09 -4.12
N GLN A 47 7.57 9.12 -4.32
CA GLN A 47 7.70 8.09 -5.34
C GLN A 47 6.46 8.05 -6.22
N SER A 48 6.65 8.26 -7.53
CA SER A 48 5.60 8.00 -8.53
C SER A 48 5.59 6.53 -8.95
N THR A 49 4.45 6.03 -9.41
CA THR A 49 4.35 4.71 -10.05
C THR A 49 5.33 4.62 -11.23
N LYS A 50 5.88 3.44 -11.48
CA LYS A 50 6.75 3.20 -12.64
C LYS A 50 5.98 3.40 -13.94
N MET A 51 4.75 2.90 -14.00
CA MET A 51 3.89 3.01 -15.18
C MET A 51 3.16 4.36 -15.16
N ARG A 52 3.34 5.17 -16.21
CA ARG A 52 2.81 6.54 -16.30
C ARG A 52 1.28 6.61 -16.22
N SER A 53 0.58 5.58 -16.71
CA SER A 53 -0.90 5.51 -16.67
C SER A 53 -1.45 4.73 -15.48
N ALA A 54 -0.58 4.16 -14.63
CA ALA A 54 -1.01 3.44 -13.45
C ALA A 54 -1.52 4.40 -12.37
N ARG A 55 -2.54 3.93 -11.67
CA ARG A 55 -3.15 4.61 -10.53
C ARG A 55 -3.05 3.70 -9.33
N ILE A 56 -2.58 4.23 -8.22
CA ILE A 56 -2.48 3.56 -6.93
C ILE A 56 -3.89 3.45 -6.35
N VAL A 57 -4.30 2.22 -6.12
CA VAL A 57 -5.60 1.86 -5.50
C VAL A 57 -5.41 1.35 -4.07
N GLY A 58 -4.19 0.97 -3.70
CA GLY A 58 -3.85 0.48 -2.37
C GLY A 58 -2.35 0.58 -2.08
N LEU A 59 -2.03 0.66 -0.79
CA LEU A 59 -0.67 0.62 -0.25
C LEU A 59 -0.58 -0.47 0.81
N GLU A 60 0.49 -1.26 0.81
CA GLU A 60 0.72 -2.26 1.86
C GLU A 60 2.20 -2.35 2.26
N TRP A 61 2.50 -2.12 3.53
CA TRP A 61 3.85 -2.31 4.05
C TRP A 61 4.10 -3.79 4.27
N LEU A 62 5.10 -4.36 3.58
CA LEU A 62 5.47 -5.77 3.74
C LEU A 62 6.56 -5.96 4.80
N THR A 63 7.41 -4.97 4.97
CA THR A 63 8.43 -4.88 6.03
C THR A 63 8.58 -3.42 6.44
N ASN A 64 9.45 -3.14 7.43
CA ASN A 64 9.73 -1.76 7.87
C ASN A 64 10.22 -0.84 6.71
N ASN A 65 10.82 -1.42 5.67
CA ASN A 65 11.42 -0.66 4.58
C ASN A 65 10.94 -1.12 3.20
N GLN A 66 9.89 -1.93 3.12
CA GLN A 66 9.31 -2.37 1.84
C GLN A 66 7.83 -2.04 1.78
N LEU A 67 7.46 -1.28 0.76
CA LEU A 67 6.09 -0.86 0.50
C LEU A 67 5.66 -1.38 -0.87
N LEU A 68 4.51 -2.02 -0.90
CA LEU A 68 3.85 -2.50 -2.10
C LEU A 68 2.83 -1.46 -2.56
N PHE A 69 2.98 -0.99 -3.78
CA PHE A 69 1.94 -0.25 -4.47
C PHE A 69 1.03 -1.25 -5.16
N VAL A 70 -0.24 -1.25 -4.78
CA VAL A 70 -1.30 -1.94 -5.51
C VAL A 70 -1.86 -0.93 -6.50
N THR A 71 -1.71 -1.20 -7.79
CA THR A 71 -2.18 -0.32 -8.86
C THR A 71 -3.31 -0.98 -9.65
N ASN A 72 -4.01 -0.18 -10.45
CA ASN A 72 -5.00 -0.68 -11.41
C ASN A 72 -4.41 -1.52 -12.57
N GLN A 73 -3.08 -1.60 -12.69
CA GLN A 73 -2.39 -2.33 -13.76
C GLN A 73 -1.51 -3.47 -13.24
N GLY A 74 -1.37 -3.62 -11.91
CA GLY A 74 -0.48 -4.59 -11.30
C GLY A 74 0.09 -4.15 -9.96
N LEU A 75 1.18 -4.77 -9.55
CA LEU A 75 1.88 -4.52 -8.29
C LEU A 75 3.27 -3.94 -8.54
N GLU A 76 3.68 -2.97 -7.75
CA GLU A 76 5.04 -2.42 -7.75
C GLU A 76 5.62 -2.48 -6.33
N LEU A 77 6.67 -3.28 -6.12
CA LEU A 77 7.33 -3.44 -4.82
C LEU A 77 8.53 -2.49 -4.74
N TYR A 78 8.51 -1.58 -3.77
CA TYR A 78 9.56 -0.61 -3.55
C TYR A 78 10.30 -0.86 -2.23
N GLN A 79 11.63 -0.74 -2.29
CA GLN A 79 12.51 -0.60 -1.13
C GLN A 79 12.64 0.88 -0.79
N VAL A 80 12.25 1.26 0.42
CA VAL A 80 12.37 2.61 0.94
C VAL A 80 13.74 2.78 1.57
N ASN A 81 14.47 3.83 1.17
CA ASN A 81 15.76 4.19 1.74
C ASN A 81 15.68 5.61 2.33
N VAL A 82 15.54 5.68 3.66
CA VAL A 82 15.39 6.93 4.41
C VAL A 82 16.65 7.79 4.29
N GLU A 83 17.84 7.19 4.41
CA GLU A 83 19.12 7.90 4.36
C GLU A 83 19.34 8.59 3.00
N LYS A 84 19.02 7.88 1.91
CA LYS A 84 19.16 8.37 0.53
C LYS A 84 17.95 9.16 0.05
N LYS A 85 16.91 9.29 0.88
CA LYS A 85 15.65 9.99 0.58
C LYS A 85 15.04 9.55 -0.75
N ASN A 86 15.06 8.23 -1.00
CA ASN A 86 14.56 7.68 -2.25
C ASN A 86 13.94 6.29 -2.05
N THR A 87 13.34 5.78 -3.12
CA THR A 87 12.98 4.37 -3.19
C THR A 87 13.68 3.69 -4.36
N LYS A 88 13.83 2.37 -4.25
CA LYS A 88 14.29 1.50 -5.33
C LYS A 88 13.18 0.52 -5.66
N LEU A 89 12.74 0.50 -6.92
CA LEU A 89 11.85 -0.54 -7.40
C LEU A 89 12.57 -1.90 -7.37
N LEU A 90 12.03 -2.85 -6.62
CA LEU A 90 12.54 -4.21 -6.53
C LEU A 90 11.88 -5.13 -7.55
N LYS A 91 10.55 -5.00 -7.72
CA LYS A 91 9.78 -5.90 -8.57
C LYS A 91 8.50 -5.25 -9.10
N THR A 92 8.09 -5.67 -10.28
CA THR A 92 6.79 -5.34 -10.87
C THR A 92 6.09 -6.62 -11.28
N TYR A 93 4.79 -6.71 -10.97
CA TYR A 93 3.93 -7.79 -11.43
C TYR A 93 2.78 -7.18 -12.22
N ASN A 94 2.78 -7.36 -13.54
CA ASN A 94 1.72 -6.88 -14.42
C ASN A 94 0.57 -7.88 -14.41
N ILE A 95 -0.24 -7.83 -13.36
CA ILE A 95 -1.40 -8.70 -13.18
C ILE A 95 -2.66 -7.86 -13.14
N SER A 96 -3.67 -8.23 -13.91
CA SER A 96 -4.99 -7.63 -13.82
C SER A 96 -5.66 -8.12 -12.53
N LEU A 97 -5.66 -7.27 -11.51
CA LEU A 97 -6.28 -7.57 -10.23
C LEU A 97 -7.78 -7.32 -10.33
N TYR A 98 -8.55 -8.40 -10.46
CA TYR A 98 -10.00 -8.35 -10.35
C TYR A 98 -10.43 -8.98 -9.04
N TRP A 99 -10.85 -8.14 -8.10
CA TRP A 99 -11.43 -8.60 -6.85
C TRP A 99 -12.92 -8.87 -7.08
N PHE A 100 -13.36 -10.09 -6.82
CA PHE A 100 -14.78 -10.45 -6.86
C PHE A 100 -15.19 -11.05 -5.53
N ILE A 101 -16.40 -10.71 -5.09
CA ILE A 101 -17.09 -11.42 -4.02
C ILE A 101 -18.31 -12.11 -4.61
N TYR A 102 -18.55 -13.35 -4.19
CA TYR A 102 -19.79 -14.04 -4.45
C TYR A 102 -20.65 -13.97 -3.20
N TYR A 103 -21.79 -13.30 -3.29
CA TYR A 103 -22.72 -13.14 -2.17
C TYR A 103 -24.16 -13.24 -2.67
N ASN A 104 -24.96 -14.04 -1.97
CA ASN A 104 -26.38 -14.25 -2.27
C ASN A 104 -26.68 -14.56 -3.75
N GLY A 105 -26.00 -15.55 -4.33
CA GLY A 105 -26.23 -15.96 -5.72
C GLY A 105 -25.62 -15.05 -6.78
N SER A 106 -25.02 -13.92 -6.37
CA SER A 106 -24.54 -12.88 -7.28
C SER A 106 -23.04 -12.65 -7.15
N LEU A 107 -22.37 -12.49 -8.30
CA LEU A 107 -20.97 -12.11 -8.37
C LEU A 107 -20.85 -10.59 -8.45
N HIS A 108 -20.19 -9.98 -7.47
CA HIS A 108 -19.94 -8.55 -7.43
C HIS A 108 -18.46 -8.26 -7.58
N ARG A 109 -18.09 -7.39 -8.53
CA ARG A 109 -16.72 -6.89 -8.65
C ARG A 109 -16.48 -5.83 -7.59
N LEU A 110 -15.50 -6.05 -6.72
CA LEU A 110 -15.04 -5.05 -5.76
C LEU A 110 -14.15 -4.03 -6.46
N THR A 111 -14.45 -2.76 -6.27
CA THR A 111 -13.62 -1.64 -6.73
C THR A 111 -12.49 -1.32 -5.74
N LYS A 112 -12.64 -1.75 -4.48
CA LYS A 112 -11.71 -1.58 -3.38
C LYS A 112 -11.89 -2.73 -2.38
N PHE A 113 -10.80 -3.22 -1.82
CA PHE A 113 -10.78 -4.20 -0.74
C PHE A 113 -9.95 -3.62 0.40
N GLU A 114 -10.57 -3.40 1.55
CA GLU A 114 -9.89 -3.01 2.78
C GLU A 114 -10.05 -4.14 3.78
N VAL A 115 -8.94 -4.71 4.25
CA VAL A 115 -8.93 -5.62 5.39
C VAL A 115 -8.69 -4.77 6.63
N ASP A 116 -9.71 -4.65 7.47
CA ASP A 116 -9.54 -4.11 8.81
C ASP A 116 -9.16 -5.26 9.74
N PHE A 117 -7.92 -5.26 10.22
CA PHE A 117 -7.45 -6.30 11.15
C PHE A 117 -7.89 -6.04 12.60
N GLY A 118 -8.47 -4.87 12.90
CA GLY A 118 -8.72 -4.43 14.27
C GLY A 118 -7.42 -4.37 15.09
N SER A 119 -7.43 -3.68 16.22
CA SER A 119 -6.26 -3.57 17.12
C SER A 119 -5.94 -4.85 17.90
N SER A 120 -6.08 -6.03 17.29
CA SER A 120 -5.79 -7.31 17.95
C SER A 120 -4.42 -7.87 17.52
N ASN A 121 -3.58 -8.19 18.50
CA ASN A 121 -2.32 -8.92 18.34
C ASN A 121 -2.52 -10.40 17.90
N ALA A 122 -3.60 -10.71 17.19
CA ALA A 122 -3.82 -12.05 16.70
C ALA A 122 -2.87 -12.30 15.52
N LYS A 123 -1.97 -13.27 15.67
CA LYS A 123 -1.26 -13.89 14.54
C LYS A 123 -2.30 -14.39 13.54
N THR A 124 -2.62 -13.58 12.54
CA THR A 124 -3.49 -14.01 11.44
C THR A 124 -2.65 -14.89 10.54
N ASN A 125 -2.64 -16.19 10.84
CA ASN A 125 -2.30 -17.19 9.83
C ASN A 125 -3.34 -17.05 8.72
N LEU A 126 -2.96 -16.42 7.62
CA LEU A 126 -3.70 -16.53 6.36
C LEU A 126 -3.59 -17.99 5.94
N ILE A 127 -4.52 -18.81 6.42
CA ILE A 127 -4.64 -20.18 5.95
C ILE A 127 -5.25 -20.07 4.57
N GLU A 128 -4.41 -20.29 3.55
CA GLU A 128 -4.84 -20.54 2.18
C GLU A 128 -5.84 -21.70 2.23
N ARG A 129 -7.13 -21.39 2.22
CA ARG A 129 -8.16 -22.40 1.99
C ARG A 129 -8.36 -22.47 0.50
N GLU A 130 -7.96 -23.59 -0.09
CA GLU A 130 -8.34 -23.94 -1.46
C GLU A 130 -9.86 -23.79 -1.57
N VAL A 131 -10.31 -22.84 -2.39
CA VAL A 131 -11.73 -22.67 -2.70
C VAL A 131 -12.07 -23.75 -3.73
N THR A 132 -12.46 -24.94 -3.27
CA THR A 132 -13.04 -25.93 -4.17
C THR A 132 -14.46 -25.49 -4.50
N VAL A 133 -14.69 -25.18 -5.78
CA VAL A 133 -16.05 -24.92 -6.28
C VAL A 133 -16.80 -26.25 -6.27
N ALA A 134 -17.71 -26.43 -5.31
CA ALA A 134 -18.70 -27.50 -5.40
C ALA A 134 -19.77 -27.07 -6.39
N SER A 135 -19.79 -27.71 -7.57
CA SER A 135 -20.87 -27.59 -8.52
C SER A 135 -22.04 -28.48 -8.06
N MET A 136 -23.26 -27.93 -8.06
CA MET A 136 -24.51 -28.67 -8.21
C MET A 136 -25.36 -27.97 -9.24
#